data_AF-A0A7V8ZMR0-F1
#
_entry.id   AF-A0A7V8ZMR0-F1
#
_cell.length_a   1.000
_cell.length_b   1.000
_cell.length_c   1.000
_cell.angle_alpha   90.00
_cell.angle_beta   90.00
_cell.angle_gamma   90.00
#
_symmetry.space_group_name_H-M   'P 1'
#
loop_
_entity.id
_entity.type
_entity.pdbx_description
1 polymer ?
#
loop_
_entity_poly.entity_id
_entity_poly.type
_entity_poly.pdbx_seq_one_letter_code
_entity_poly.pdbx_strand_id
1 'polypeptide(L)'
;MIFVWFTKEKRLIPEELFDRARLKTLLNSDPDLNAEDSSYYLAIVQNLFFATLSVEAGRDANGKENRRWADHGAGMKNDRLVHSFYRYKPVFRDADAALNIFSTIPFLNGGLFECLDRELTERDLLRNPELKELASKEGSGWVLRVDGFSRRTDAQPVVPNKLFFGGEAQADLNADLGTRGKRYEVRGLLDIFSTYKFTVEENTPVEAEVALDPGLLARFREPACKLQRRHQVHRSQAIRLVLHAARGGRLHGG
;
A
#
# COMPACT_ATOMS: atom_id res chain seq x y z
N MET A 1 -3.31 4.17 -3.67
CA MET A 1 -3.31 3.59 -5.03
C MET A 1 -3.55 4.62 -6.12
N ILE A 2 -4.63 5.40 -6.10
CA ILE A 2 -4.90 6.40 -7.15
C ILE A 2 -3.76 7.40 -7.38
N PHE A 3 -3.13 7.87 -6.30
CA PHE A 3 -1.96 8.74 -6.36
C PHE A 3 -0.77 8.10 -7.09
N VAL A 4 -0.53 6.82 -6.83
CA VAL A 4 0.55 6.05 -7.47
C VAL A 4 0.28 5.93 -8.97
N TRP A 5 -0.97 5.64 -9.35
CA TRP A 5 -1.37 5.59 -10.74
C TRP A 5 -1.15 6.94 -11.45
N PHE A 6 -1.57 8.04 -10.84
CA PHE A 6 -1.29 9.39 -11.38
C PHE A 6 0.21 9.65 -11.56
N THR A 7 1.02 9.24 -10.57
CA THR A 7 2.47 9.41 -10.61
C THR A 7 3.12 8.55 -11.73
N LYS A 8 2.56 7.37 -12.01
CA LYS A 8 2.88 6.55 -13.19
C LYS A 8 2.54 7.25 -14.50
N GLU A 9 1.36 7.86 -14.61
CA GLU A 9 0.97 8.62 -15.83
C GLU A 9 1.88 9.83 -16.07
N LYS A 10 2.45 10.41 -15.01
CA LYS A 10 3.50 11.42 -15.07
C LYS A 10 4.89 10.89 -15.43
N ARG A 11 5.01 9.58 -15.72
CA ARG A 11 6.27 8.88 -16.03
C ARG A 11 7.32 8.95 -14.92
N LEU A 12 6.90 9.20 -13.68
CA LEU A 12 7.78 9.21 -12.51
C LEU A 12 7.92 7.80 -11.91
N ILE A 13 6.90 6.95 -12.09
CA ILE A 13 6.97 5.53 -11.74
C ILE A 13 6.93 4.72 -13.04
N PRO A 14 7.87 3.79 -13.26
CA PRO A 14 7.88 2.90 -14.42
C PRO A 14 6.57 2.12 -14.57
N GLU A 15 6.04 2.11 -15.80
CA GLU A 15 4.81 1.37 -16.15
C GLU A 15 4.96 -0.14 -15.97
N GLU A 16 6.20 -0.66 -16.04
CA GLU A 16 6.52 -2.07 -15.84
C GLU A 16 6.07 -2.63 -14.47
N LEU A 17 5.88 -1.74 -13.48
CA LEU A 17 5.35 -2.10 -12.16
C LEU A 17 3.82 -2.27 -12.14
N PHE A 18 3.11 -1.99 -13.24
CA PHE A 18 1.64 -2.07 -13.34
C PHE A 18 1.17 -2.87 -14.55
N ASP A 19 2.01 -3.03 -15.57
CA ASP A 19 1.69 -3.81 -16.76
C ASP A 19 1.71 -5.32 -16.49
N ARG A 20 0.65 -6.01 -16.90
CA ARG A 20 0.46 -7.46 -16.66
C ARG A 20 1.58 -8.30 -17.28
N ALA A 21 1.96 -8.01 -18.53
CA ALA A 21 2.97 -8.77 -19.23
C ALA A 21 4.36 -8.58 -18.61
N ARG A 22 4.68 -7.37 -18.16
CA ARG A 22 5.92 -7.07 -17.44
C ARG A 22 5.96 -7.71 -16.07
N LEU A 23 4.89 -7.63 -15.30
CA LEU A 23 4.80 -8.24 -13.97
C LEU A 23 4.99 -9.74 -14.00
N LYS A 24 4.45 -10.43 -15.01
CA LYS A 24 4.69 -11.87 -15.24
C LYS A 24 6.17 -12.23 -15.38
N THR A 25 6.96 -11.32 -15.96
CA THR A 25 8.41 -11.48 -16.12
C THR A 25 9.22 -10.98 -14.92
N LEU A 26 8.63 -10.13 -14.08
CA LEU A 26 9.29 -9.55 -12.90
C LEU A 26 9.12 -10.42 -11.64
N LEU A 27 7.95 -11.03 -11.47
CA LEU A 27 7.58 -11.82 -10.28
C LEU A 27 7.63 -13.33 -10.55
N ASN A 28 7.91 -14.10 -9.50
CA ASN A 28 7.94 -15.57 -9.57
C ASN A 28 6.56 -16.17 -9.86
N SER A 29 5.50 -15.55 -9.33
CA SER A 29 4.10 -15.91 -9.56
C SER A 29 3.43 -14.82 -10.39
N ASP A 30 2.74 -15.22 -11.46
CA ASP A 30 1.97 -14.29 -12.31
C ASP A 30 0.75 -13.81 -11.51
N PRO A 31 0.66 -12.51 -11.16
CA PRO A 31 -0.41 -12.02 -10.31
C PRO A 31 -1.79 -12.07 -10.99
N ASP A 32 -1.85 -12.12 -12.32
CA ASP A 32 -3.11 -12.21 -13.06
C ASP A 32 -3.71 -13.63 -13.00
N LEU A 33 -2.84 -14.65 -12.97
CA LEU A 33 -3.25 -16.06 -12.88
C LEU A 33 -3.43 -16.54 -11.43
N ASN A 34 -2.84 -15.83 -10.46
CA ASN A 34 -2.86 -16.20 -9.04
C ASN A 34 -3.67 -15.17 -8.24
N ALA A 35 -4.97 -15.16 -8.50
CA ALA A 35 -5.93 -14.16 -8.00
C ALA A 35 -5.97 -14.00 -6.47
N GLU A 36 -5.80 -15.08 -5.71
CA GLU A 36 -5.91 -15.08 -4.24
C GLU A 36 -4.56 -14.81 -3.54
N ASP A 37 -3.44 -14.87 -4.26
CA ASP A 37 -2.13 -14.52 -3.72
C ASP A 37 -2.06 -13.02 -3.40
N SER A 38 -1.19 -12.63 -2.47
CA SER A 38 -0.91 -11.21 -2.15
C SER A 38 0.40 -10.69 -2.76
N SER A 39 0.95 -11.44 -3.71
CA SER A 39 2.31 -11.24 -4.25
C SER A 39 2.51 -9.83 -4.82
N TYR A 40 1.55 -9.29 -5.58
CA TYR A 40 1.66 -7.94 -6.13
C TYR A 40 1.62 -6.85 -5.06
N TYR A 41 0.67 -6.95 -4.12
CA TYR A 41 0.57 -5.95 -3.06
C TYR A 41 1.83 -5.92 -2.19
N LEU A 42 2.31 -7.09 -1.76
CA LEU A 42 3.49 -7.20 -0.91
C LEU A 42 4.74 -6.73 -1.66
N ALA A 43 5.03 -7.31 -2.84
CA ALA A 43 6.28 -7.07 -3.54
C ALA A 43 6.34 -5.72 -4.23
N ILE A 44 5.25 -5.25 -4.84
CA ILE A 44 5.23 -4.01 -5.61
C ILE A 44 4.70 -2.86 -4.77
N VAL A 45 3.45 -2.95 -4.31
CA VAL A 45 2.74 -1.82 -3.72
C VAL A 45 3.36 -1.37 -2.38
N GLN A 46 3.64 -2.30 -1.46
CA GLN A 46 4.24 -1.94 -0.17
C GLN A 46 5.66 -1.40 -0.32
N ASN A 47 6.51 -2.05 -1.13
CA ASN A 47 7.87 -1.55 -1.38
C ASN A 47 7.87 -0.18 -2.06
N LEU A 48 6.93 0.06 -2.98
CA LEU A 48 6.75 1.35 -3.63
C LEU A 48 6.40 2.45 -2.60
N PHE A 49 5.47 2.18 -1.69
CA PHE A 49 5.09 3.16 -0.66
C PHE A 49 6.20 3.39 0.36
N PHE A 50 6.70 2.33 0.98
CA PHE A 50 7.51 2.45 2.19
C PHE A 50 9.01 2.54 1.92
N ALA A 51 9.52 1.75 0.97
CA ALA A 51 10.96 1.66 0.69
C ALA A 51 11.40 2.50 -0.54
N THR A 52 10.45 3.08 -1.28
CA THR A 52 10.73 3.86 -2.49
C THR A 52 10.29 5.32 -2.35
N LEU A 53 8.98 5.58 -2.32
CA LEU A 53 8.46 6.95 -2.32
C LEU A 53 8.78 7.69 -1.02
N SER A 54 8.92 6.96 0.09
CA SER A 54 9.30 7.50 1.41
C SER A 54 10.80 7.51 1.69
N VAL A 55 11.66 7.11 0.75
CA VAL A 55 13.11 7.00 0.96
C VAL A 55 13.89 7.71 -0.14
N GLU A 56 14.82 8.58 0.26
CA GLU A 56 15.74 9.24 -0.67
C GLU A 56 16.65 8.24 -1.38
N ALA A 57 16.88 8.45 -2.67
CA ALA A 57 17.91 7.73 -3.40
C ALA A 57 19.32 8.17 -2.96
N GLY A 58 20.35 7.45 -3.40
CA GLY A 58 21.75 7.76 -3.09
C GLY A 58 22.22 7.11 -1.79
N ARG A 59 23.30 7.67 -1.21
CA ARG A 59 24.04 7.06 -0.11
C ARG A 59 23.92 7.87 1.18
N ASP A 60 23.94 7.16 2.30
CA ASP A 60 24.04 7.76 3.63
C ASP A 60 25.45 8.32 3.91
N ALA A 61 25.61 8.97 5.07
CA ALA A 61 26.88 9.56 5.50
C ALA A 61 28.04 8.55 5.62
N ASN A 62 27.73 7.24 5.70
CA ASN A 62 28.71 6.15 5.77
C ASN A 62 28.97 5.52 4.39
N GLY A 63 28.43 6.10 3.31
CA GLY A 63 28.60 5.63 1.94
C GLY A 63 27.75 4.41 1.60
N LYS A 64 26.76 4.02 2.42
CA LYS A 64 25.87 2.90 2.15
C LYS A 64 24.63 3.36 1.38
N GLU A 65 24.19 2.60 0.38
CA GLU A 65 22.97 2.91 -0.37
C GLU A 65 21.75 2.98 0.56
N ASN A 66 20.99 4.08 0.48
CA ASN A 66 19.77 4.31 1.24
C ASN A 66 18.71 3.26 0.87
N ARG A 67 18.54 3.03 -0.43
CA ARG A 67 17.59 2.07 -1.01
C ARG A 67 18.25 0.72 -1.21
N ARG A 68 17.89 -0.24 -0.36
CA ARG A 68 18.48 -1.58 -0.34
C ARG A 68 17.52 -2.61 0.23
N TRP A 69 17.77 -3.88 -0.10
CA TRP A 69 17.08 -5.00 0.52
C TRP A 69 17.37 -5.07 2.02
N ALA A 70 16.34 -5.45 2.79
CA ALA A 70 16.49 -5.85 4.19
C ALA A 70 17.38 -7.09 4.29
N ASP A 71 18.24 -7.16 5.31
CA ASP A 71 19.29 -8.19 5.41
C ASP A 71 18.69 -9.57 5.66
N HIS A 72 19.00 -10.55 4.80
CA HIS A 72 18.52 -11.93 4.96
C HIS A 72 19.34 -12.71 6.00
N GLY A 73 18.69 -13.55 6.81
CA GLY A 73 19.34 -14.53 7.69
C GLY A 73 18.52 -14.87 8.92
N ALA A 74 18.93 -15.87 9.69
CA ALA A 74 18.26 -16.30 10.92
C ALA A 74 18.41 -15.26 12.06
N GLY A 75 17.40 -15.18 12.94
CA GLY A 75 17.39 -14.36 14.17
C GLY A 75 16.62 -13.04 14.08
N MET A 76 16.39 -12.41 15.24
CA MET A 76 15.91 -11.02 15.34
C MET A 76 16.94 -10.10 14.69
N LYS A 77 16.57 -9.44 13.59
CA LYS A 77 17.46 -8.57 12.84
C LYS A 77 17.35 -7.12 13.35
N ASN A 78 18.46 -6.40 13.28
CA ASN A 78 18.53 -4.98 13.64
C ASN A 78 17.72 -4.07 12.70
N ASP A 79 17.18 -4.63 11.61
CA ASP A 79 16.30 -3.93 10.65
C ASP A 79 14.80 -4.16 10.91
N ARG A 80 14.45 -4.73 12.07
CA ARG A 80 13.06 -4.87 12.51
C ARG A 80 12.43 -3.48 12.62
N LEU A 81 11.28 -3.29 11.98
CA LEU A 81 10.55 -2.00 11.91
C LEU A 81 11.35 -0.88 11.21
N VAL A 82 12.45 -1.20 10.52
CA VAL A 82 13.07 -0.28 9.58
C VAL A 82 12.30 -0.34 8.27
N HIS A 83 11.47 0.68 8.04
CA HIS A 83 10.54 0.74 6.91
C HIS A 83 11.20 1.22 5.62
N SER A 84 12.44 1.71 5.70
CA SER A 84 13.19 2.20 4.55
C SER A 84 13.85 1.12 3.70
N PHE A 85 13.82 -0.15 4.13
CA PHE A 85 14.42 -1.26 3.38
C PHE A 85 13.38 -2.06 2.61
N TYR A 86 13.74 -2.46 1.40
CA TYR A 86 12.92 -3.29 0.54
C TYR A 86 12.75 -4.68 1.16
N ARG A 87 11.53 -5.21 1.06
CA ARG A 87 11.14 -6.52 1.58
C ARG A 87 10.61 -7.41 0.45
N TYR A 88 10.39 -8.68 0.74
CA TYR A 88 9.87 -9.63 -0.26
C TYR A 88 10.83 -9.93 -1.41
N LYS A 89 12.15 -9.84 -1.17
CA LYS A 89 13.20 -10.24 -2.12
C LYS A 89 12.91 -11.58 -2.83
N PRO A 90 12.45 -12.65 -2.14
CA PRO A 90 12.19 -13.95 -2.77
C PRO A 90 10.95 -13.99 -3.70
N VAL A 91 10.15 -12.92 -3.78
CA VAL A 91 8.97 -12.87 -4.67
C VAL A 91 9.37 -12.47 -6.09
N PHE A 92 10.54 -11.83 -6.26
CA PHE A 92 11.07 -11.43 -7.56
C PHE A 92 11.86 -12.56 -8.23
N ARG A 93 11.80 -12.62 -9.56
CA ARG A 93 12.65 -13.53 -10.36
C ARG A 93 14.11 -13.09 -10.33
N ASP A 94 14.32 -11.80 -10.48
CA ASP A 94 15.60 -11.13 -10.32
C ASP A 94 15.38 -9.91 -9.41
N ALA A 95 15.79 -10.07 -8.16
CA ALA A 95 15.61 -9.03 -7.16
C ALA A 95 16.54 -7.84 -7.36
N ASP A 96 17.71 -8.02 -7.97
CA ASP A 96 18.63 -6.89 -8.18
C ASP A 96 18.16 -6.06 -9.38
N ALA A 97 17.64 -6.70 -10.43
CA ALA A 97 16.93 -6.00 -11.50
C ALA A 97 15.69 -5.26 -10.99
N ALA A 98 14.89 -5.87 -10.11
CA ALA A 98 13.74 -5.21 -9.51
C ALA A 98 14.14 -3.98 -8.69
N LEU A 99 15.19 -4.08 -7.87
CA LEU A 99 15.71 -2.94 -7.10
C LEU A 99 16.20 -1.82 -8.01
N ASN A 100 16.82 -2.13 -9.15
CA ASN A 100 17.22 -1.12 -10.14
C ASN A 100 16.01 -0.35 -10.67
N ILE A 101 14.89 -1.02 -10.97
CA ILE A 101 13.64 -0.36 -11.39
C ILE A 101 13.14 0.59 -10.28
N PHE A 102 13.07 0.12 -9.03
CA PHE A 102 12.63 0.98 -7.92
C PHE A 102 13.57 2.17 -7.69
N SER A 103 14.87 1.99 -7.94
CA SER A 103 15.88 3.02 -7.70
C SER A 103 15.78 4.20 -8.68
N THR A 104 15.14 4.03 -9.84
CA THR A 104 14.90 5.14 -10.78
C THR A 104 13.75 6.06 -10.34
N ILE A 105 12.91 5.62 -9.40
CA ILE A 105 11.72 6.36 -8.96
C ILE A 105 12.15 7.50 -8.04
N PRO A 106 11.74 8.76 -8.28
CA PRO A 106 12.11 9.86 -7.41
C PRO A 106 11.52 9.69 -6.01
N PHE A 107 12.24 10.19 -5.02
CA PHE A 107 11.68 10.36 -3.68
C PHE A 107 10.54 11.38 -3.72
N LEU A 108 9.50 11.11 -2.93
CA LEU A 108 8.34 11.98 -2.83
C LEU A 108 8.04 12.25 -1.37
N ASN A 109 8.69 13.31 -0.86
CA ASN A 109 8.57 13.71 0.53
C ASN A 109 7.15 14.18 0.89
N GLY A 110 6.69 13.81 2.09
CA GLY A 110 5.45 14.37 2.65
C GLY A 110 4.82 13.61 3.81
N GLY A 111 5.43 12.54 4.33
CA GLY A 111 4.78 11.68 5.35
C GLY A 111 3.50 11.00 4.86
N LEU A 112 3.23 11.06 3.55
CA LEU A 112 2.03 10.51 2.93
C LEU A 112 2.03 8.97 2.90
N PHE A 113 3.22 8.39 2.87
CA PHE A 113 3.43 6.94 2.79
C PHE A 113 4.29 6.44 3.95
N GLU A 114 4.09 7.02 5.13
CA GLU A 114 4.73 6.52 6.37
C GLU A 114 4.07 5.19 6.78
N CYS A 115 4.91 4.19 7.05
CA CYS A 115 4.45 2.92 7.58
C CYS A 115 4.09 3.08 9.07
N LEU A 116 2.88 2.67 9.42
CA LEU A 116 2.30 2.80 10.75
C LEU A 116 2.63 1.61 11.68
N ASP A 117 3.39 0.64 11.18
CA ASP A 117 3.95 -0.43 12.01
C ASP A 117 4.92 0.17 13.04
N ARG A 118 4.67 -0.08 14.33
CA ARG A 118 5.49 0.46 15.40
C ARG A 118 5.54 -0.43 16.62
N GLU A 119 6.63 -0.31 17.38
CA GLU A 119 6.72 -0.88 18.72
C GLU A 119 5.89 -0.03 19.68
N LEU A 120 5.16 -0.69 20.58
CA LEU A 120 4.35 -0.08 21.61
C LEU A 120 5.13 0.00 22.90
N THR A 121 5.13 1.20 23.50
CA THR A 121 5.67 1.42 24.84
C THR A 121 4.62 1.05 25.91
N GLU A 122 5.07 0.85 27.15
CA GLU A 122 4.15 0.71 28.28
C GLU A 122 3.19 1.91 28.38
N ARG A 123 3.66 3.12 28.08
CA ARG A 123 2.84 4.33 28.05
C ARG A 123 1.75 4.28 26.97
N ASP A 124 2.03 3.70 25.81
CA ASP A 124 1.00 3.51 24.77
C ASP A 124 -0.11 2.61 25.26
N LEU A 125 0.25 1.48 25.90
CA LEU A 125 -0.70 0.50 26.43
C LEU A 125 -1.49 1.03 27.63
N LEU A 126 -0.88 1.85 28.48
CA LEU A 126 -1.59 2.53 29.58
C LEU A 126 -2.59 3.56 29.07
N ARG A 127 -2.24 4.31 28.02
CA ARG A 127 -3.14 5.31 27.43
C ARG A 127 -4.24 4.69 26.60
N ASN A 128 -3.96 3.56 25.98
CA ASN A 128 -4.91 2.83 25.16
C ASN A 128 -4.76 1.30 25.38
N PRO A 129 -5.50 0.74 26.35
CA PRO A 129 -5.45 -0.69 26.66
C PRO A 129 -5.88 -1.61 25.50
N GLU A 130 -6.76 -1.14 24.60
CA GLU A 130 -7.27 -1.95 23.48
C GLU A 130 -6.16 -2.29 22.46
N LEU A 131 -5.07 -1.53 22.44
CA LEU A 131 -3.91 -1.82 21.60
C LEU A 131 -3.28 -3.18 21.92
N LYS A 132 -3.45 -3.70 23.14
CA LYS A 132 -2.91 -5.01 23.53
C LYS A 132 -3.57 -6.17 22.77
N GLU A 133 -4.82 -6.02 22.36
CA GLU A 133 -5.55 -7.02 21.56
C GLU A 133 -5.18 -6.94 20.08
N LEU A 134 -4.73 -5.77 19.62
CA LEU A 134 -4.35 -5.53 18.23
C LEU A 134 -2.85 -5.74 17.97
N ALA A 135 -2.02 -5.69 19.01
CA ALA A 135 -0.58 -5.86 18.93
C ALA A 135 -0.17 -7.31 19.13
N SER A 136 0.92 -7.71 18.47
CA SER A 136 1.55 -9.01 18.68
C SER A 136 2.75 -8.87 19.60
N LYS A 137 3.00 -9.91 20.40
CA LYS A 137 4.23 -9.99 21.21
C LYS A 137 5.37 -10.47 20.30
N GLU A 138 6.35 -9.61 20.05
CA GLU A 138 7.51 -9.90 19.21
C GLU A 138 8.80 -9.71 20.02
N GLY A 139 9.39 -10.80 20.50
CA GLY A 139 10.53 -10.75 21.41
C GLY A 139 10.10 -10.26 22.80
N SER A 140 10.81 -9.26 23.33
CA SER A 140 10.48 -8.63 24.62
C SER A 140 9.42 -7.54 24.52
N GLY A 141 9.11 -7.06 23.30
CA GLY A 141 8.22 -5.92 23.07
C GLY A 141 6.86 -6.29 22.46
N TRP A 142 5.95 -5.33 22.48
CA TRP A 142 4.67 -5.38 21.77
C TRP A 142 4.78 -4.60 20.47
N VAL A 143 4.33 -5.17 19.36
CA VAL A 143 4.39 -4.52 18.04
C VAL A 143 2.98 -4.40 17.49
N LEU A 144 2.60 -3.18 17.14
CA LEU A 144 1.38 -2.92 16.38
C LEU A 144 1.73 -2.99 14.89
N ARG A 145 1.08 -3.90 14.17
CA ARG A 145 1.23 -4.10 12.72
C ARG A 145 -0.02 -3.57 12.02
N VAL A 146 0.01 -2.33 11.57
CA VAL A 146 -1.13 -1.71 10.87
C VAL A 146 -1.03 -1.98 9.37
N ASP A 147 0.16 -1.77 8.80
CA ASP A 147 0.43 -1.99 7.38
C ASP A 147 1.02 -3.39 7.13
N GLY A 148 1.58 -4.01 8.16
CA GLY A 148 2.15 -5.35 8.08
C GLY A 148 3.32 -5.42 7.11
N PHE A 149 4.13 -4.36 7.03
CA PHE A 149 5.33 -4.31 6.19
C PHE A 149 6.45 -5.13 6.85
N SER A 150 6.25 -6.44 6.82
CA SER A 150 7.00 -7.43 7.59
C SER A 150 7.40 -8.61 6.72
N ARG A 151 8.55 -9.20 7.04
CA ARG A 151 8.99 -10.46 6.44
C ARG A 151 8.41 -11.69 7.14
N ARG A 152 7.77 -11.50 8.30
CA ARG A 152 7.07 -12.59 8.97
C ARG A 152 5.73 -12.80 8.29
N THR A 153 5.49 -14.02 7.83
CA THR A 153 4.27 -14.39 7.11
C THR A 153 3.00 -14.18 7.95
N ASP A 154 3.08 -14.39 9.27
CA ASP A 154 1.96 -14.17 10.20
C ASP A 154 1.63 -12.69 10.45
N ALA A 155 2.53 -11.77 10.08
CA ALA A 155 2.36 -10.33 10.23
C ALA A 155 2.12 -9.62 8.89
N GLN A 156 2.07 -10.36 7.78
CA GLN A 156 1.83 -9.80 6.45
C GLN A 156 0.32 -9.61 6.22
N PRO A 157 -0.09 -8.53 5.54
CA PRO A 157 -1.47 -8.36 5.13
C PRO A 157 -1.82 -9.32 3.99
N VAL A 158 -3.08 -9.74 3.96
CA VAL A 158 -3.66 -10.53 2.88
C VAL A 158 -4.46 -9.59 1.99
N VAL A 159 -3.91 -9.29 0.80
CA VAL A 159 -4.52 -8.41 -0.20
C VAL A 159 -4.48 -9.13 -1.55
N PRO A 160 -5.56 -9.84 -1.92
CA PRO A 160 -5.61 -10.66 -3.12
C PRO A 160 -5.30 -9.89 -4.42
N ASN A 161 -4.53 -10.50 -5.31
CA ASN A 161 -4.16 -9.92 -6.61
C ASN A 161 -5.39 -9.58 -7.47
N LYS A 162 -6.51 -10.30 -7.33
CA LYS A 162 -7.77 -9.96 -8.02
C LYS A 162 -8.17 -8.51 -7.76
N LEU A 163 -7.96 -7.97 -6.57
CA LEU A 163 -8.26 -6.56 -6.30
C LEU A 163 -7.54 -5.58 -7.24
N PHE A 164 -6.45 -5.99 -7.90
CA PHE A 164 -5.68 -5.18 -8.84
C PHE A 164 -5.92 -5.55 -10.31
N PHE A 165 -5.91 -6.84 -10.65
CA PHE A 165 -5.93 -7.36 -12.04
C PHE A 165 -7.22 -8.10 -12.41
N GLY A 166 -8.07 -8.40 -11.42
CA GLY A 166 -9.18 -9.33 -11.57
C GLY A 166 -10.48 -8.79 -10.98
N GLY A 167 -11.40 -8.43 -11.86
CA GLY A 167 -12.78 -8.27 -11.44
C GLY A 167 -13.39 -9.58 -10.92
N GLU A 168 -14.29 -9.50 -9.94
CA GLU A 168 -15.25 -10.59 -9.73
C GLU A 168 -16.47 -10.32 -10.62
N ALA A 169 -16.66 -11.17 -11.62
CA ALA A 169 -17.94 -11.25 -12.29
C ALA A 169 -18.97 -11.68 -11.24
N GLN A 170 -19.91 -10.80 -10.93
CA GLN A 170 -21.00 -11.07 -9.98
C GLN A 170 -20.54 -11.05 -8.51
N ALA A 171 -19.79 -10.06 -8.04
CA ALA A 171 -19.54 -9.86 -6.61
C ALA A 171 -20.85 -9.59 -5.84
N ASP A 172 -20.92 -10.07 -4.59
CA ASP A 172 -21.96 -9.68 -3.65
C ASP A 172 -21.52 -8.44 -2.87
N LEU A 173 -22.07 -7.28 -3.25
CA LEU A 173 -21.86 -6.01 -2.57
C LEU A 173 -23.15 -5.50 -1.91
N ASN A 174 -24.12 -6.39 -1.66
CA ASN A 174 -25.43 -6.00 -1.15
C ASN A 174 -25.33 -5.35 0.23
N ALA A 175 -24.47 -5.87 1.10
CA ALA A 175 -24.24 -5.30 2.44
C ALA A 175 -23.68 -3.88 2.36
N ASP A 176 -22.69 -3.65 1.49
CA ASP A 176 -22.01 -2.35 1.38
C ASP A 176 -22.85 -1.29 0.65
N LEU A 177 -23.61 -1.70 -0.36
CA LEU A 177 -24.43 -0.81 -1.18
C LEU A 177 -25.88 -0.68 -0.66
N GLY A 178 -26.22 -1.34 0.43
CA GLY A 178 -27.58 -1.35 0.98
C GLY A 178 -28.62 -1.97 0.05
N THR A 179 -28.21 -2.89 -0.82
CA THR A 179 -29.11 -3.61 -1.74
C THR A 179 -29.41 -5.02 -1.27
N ARG A 180 -30.29 -5.76 -1.95
CA ARG A 180 -30.54 -7.19 -1.68
C ARG A 180 -30.69 -7.95 -2.99
N GLY A 181 -30.13 -9.16 -3.03
CA GLY A 181 -30.29 -10.09 -4.16
C GLY A 181 -29.66 -9.62 -5.48
N LYS A 182 -28.83 -8.56 -5.45
CA LYS A 182 -28.12 -8.07 -6.64
C LYS A 182 -26.73 -8.67 -6.73
N ARG A 183 -26.22 -8.76 -7.94
CA ARG A 183 -24.84 -9.16 -8.22
C ARG A 183 -24.22 -8.10 -9.10
N TYR A 184 -22.97 -7.75 -8.78
CA TYR A 184 -22.30 -6.63 -9.39
C TYR A 184 -21.10 -7.11 -10.18
N GLU A 185 -20.93 -6.60 -11.39
CA GLU A 185 -19.67 -6.76 -12.09
C GLU A 185 -18.65 -5.80 -11.47
N VAL A 186 -17.58 -6.35 -10.91
CA VAL A 186 -16.48 -5.57 -10.33
C VAL A 186 -15.28 -5.70 -11.26
N ARG A 187 -14.43 -4.68 -11.30
CA ARG A 187 -13.17 -4.65 -12.06
C ARG A 187 -12.00 -4.47 -11.10
N GLY A 188 -10.80 -4.95 -11.49
CA GLY A 188 -9.59 -4.71 -10.72
C GLY A 188 -9.24 -3.21 -10.67
N LEU A 189 -8.55 -2.79 -9.62
CA LEU A 189 -8.18 -1.37 -9.44
C LEU A 189 -7.37 -0.83 -10.62
N LEU A 190 -6.44 -1.60 -11.19
CA LEU A 190 -5.64 -1.14 -12.31
C LEU A 190 -6.47 -1.04 -13.60
N ASP A 191 -7.43 -1.95 -13.78
CA ASP A 191 -8.38 -1.89 -14.90
C ASP A 191 -9.24 -0.64 -14.78
N ILE A 192 -9.76 -0.36 -13.58
CA ILE A 192 -10.52 0.86 -13.28
C ILE A 192 -9.67 2.07 -13.61
N PHE A 193 -8.45 2.19 -13.07
CA PHE A 193 -7.61 3.37 -13.29
C PHE A 193 -7.19 3.57 -14.73
N SER A 194 -6.97 2.49 -15.50
CA SER A 194 -6.64 2.58 -16.93
C SER A 194 -7.72 3.22 -17.79
N THR A 195 -8.97 3.22 -17.32
CA THR A 195 -10.09 3.87 -18.01
C THR A 195 -10.16 5.38 -17.77
N TYR A 196 -9.49 5.89 -16.74
CA TYR A 196 -9.43 7.33 -16.46
C TYR A 196 -8.28 7.95 -17.24
N LYS A 197 -8.58 8.95 -18.07
CA LYS A 197 -7.57 9.80 -18.68
C LYS A 197 -7.15 10.85 -17.66
N PHE A 198 -5.96 10.67 -17.08
CA PHE A 198 -5.34 11.70 -16.25
C PHE A 198 -4.69 12.76 -17.14
N THR A 199 -5.50 13.55 -17.85
CA THR A 199 -4.99 14.72 -18.58
C THR A 199 -4.75 15.86 -17.61
N VAL A 200 -3.66 16.60 -17.83
CA VAL A 200 -3.31 17.79 -17.03
C VAL A 200 -3.71 19.08 -17.74
N GLU A 201 -4.18 18.96 -18.98
CA GLU A 201 -4.69 20.06 -19.77
C GLU A 201 -6.20 20.06 -19.66
N GLU A 202 -6.71 20.91 -18.76
CA GLU A 202 -8.11 21.30 -18.67
C GLU A 202 -8.44 22.19 -19.88
N ASN A 203 -8.53 21.61 -21.09
CA ASN A 203 -8.84 22.37 -22.30
C ASN A 203 -9.60 21.53 -23.34
N THR A 204 -10.68 20.86 -22.95
CA THR A 204 -11.85 20.75 -23.85
C THR A 204 -13.15 20.56 -23.04
N PRO A 205 -14.27 21.20 -23.43
CA PRO A 205 -15.54 21.10 -22.70
C PRO A 205 -16.13 19.68 -22.66
N VAL A 206 -15.62 18.77 -23.48
CA VAL A 206 -16.06 17.37 -23.60
C VAL A 206 -15.32 16.45 -22.60
N GLU A 207 -14.20 16.88 -22.03
CA GLU A 207 -13.35 16.06 -21.13
C GLU A 207 -13.62 16.27 -19.63
N ALA A 208 -14.54 17.17 -19.28
CA ALA A 208 -14.81 17.57 -17.88
C ALA A 208 -15.54 16.52 -17.03
N GLU A 209 -16.13 15.47 -17.61
CA GLU A 209 -16.90 14.48 -16.84
C GLU A 209 -16.05 13.40 -16.13
N VAL A 210 -14.75 13.28 -16.43
CA VAL A 210 -13.91 12.15 -15.92
C VAL A 210 -12.52 12.59 -15.43
N ALA A 211 -12.27 13.90 -15.29
CA ALA A 211 -11.01 14.42 -14.74
C ALA A 211 -11.03 14.43 -13.19
N LEU A 212 -10.01 13.84 -12.56
CA LEU A 212 -9.78 14.01 -11.13
C LEU A 212 -9.21 15.40 -10.85
N ASP A 213 -9.95 16.18 -10.05
CA ASP A 213 -9.63 17.57 -9.70
C ASP A 213 -8.15 17.75 -9.23
N PRO A 214 -7.34 18.56 -9.93
CA PRO A 214 -5.99 18.93 -9.50
C PRO A 214 -5.93 19.55 -8.09
N GLY A 215 -7.01 20.20 -7.63
CA GLY A 215 -7.15 20.76 -6.29
C GLY A 215 -7.18 19.70 -5.17
N LEU A 216 -7.61 18.48 -5.49
CA LEU A 216 -7.57 17.33 -4.57
C LEU A 216 -6.13 16.90 -4.28
N LEU A 217 -5.23 17.01 -5.26
CA LEU A 217 -3.78 16.77 -5.12
C LEU A 217 -3.05 17.92 -4.42
N ALA A 218 -3.48 19.18 -4.61
CA ALA A 218 -2.94 20.33 -3.91
C ALA A 218 -3.21 20.29 -2.39
N ARG A 219 -4.37 19.76 -1.95
CA ARG A 219 -4.68 19.52 -0.53
C ARG A 219 -3.78 18.47 0.14
N PHE A 220 -3.10 17.62 -0.63
CA PHE A 220 -2.06 16.71 -0.10
C PHE A 220 -0.68 17.38 0.03
N ARG A 221 -0.49 18.59 -0.52
CA ARG A 221 0.79 19.34 -0.55
C ARG A 221 0.89 20.47 0.47
N GLU A 222 -0.20 20.91 1.09
CA GLU A 222 -0.12 21.97 2.10
C GLU A 222 0.51 21.45 3.41
N PRO A 223 1.55 22.11 3.95
CA PRO A 223 2.07 21.78 5.26
C PRO A 223 0.96 22.07 6.28
N ALA A 224 0.52 21.03 6.99
CA ALA A 224 -0.44 21.12 8.07
C ALA A 224 0.17 21.87 9.28
N CYS A 225 0.35 23.19 9.15
CA CYS A 225 0.58 24.09 10.27
C CYS A 225 -0.72 24.85 10.53
N LYS A 226 -1.29 24.60 11.72
CA LYS A 226 -2.53 25.18 12.29
C LYS A 226 -3.86 24.56 11.86
N LEU A 227 -4.10 23.30 12.26
CA LEU A 227 -5.38 22.92 12.89
C LEU A 227 -5.23 21.63 13.71
N GLN A 228 -4.41 21.67 14.76
CA GLN A 228 -4.53 20.68 15.83
C GLN A 228 -5.90 20.85 16.49
N ARG A 229 -6.60 19.72 16.72
CA ARG A 229 -7.93 19.57 17.35
C ARG A 229 -9.14 19.75 16.42
N ARG A 230 -9.36 18.80 15.51
CA ARG A 230 -10.72 18.25 15.20
C ARG A 230 -10.78 17.11 14.17
N HIS A 231 -9.69 16.73 13.50
CA HIS A 231 -9.72 15.72 12.43
C HIS A 231 -9.16 14.33 12.83
N GLN A 232 -9.46 13.86 14.05
CA GLN A 232 -9.10 12.50 14.47
C GLN A 232 -10.21 11.45 14.21
N VAL A 233 -11.38 11.88 13.72
CA VAL A 233 -12.55 11.00 13.53
C VAL A 233 -12.72 10.52 12.08
N HIS A 234 -12.32 11.32 11.08
CA HIS A 234 -12.64 11.01 9.67
C HIS A 234 -11.54 10.30 8.86
N ARG A 235 -10.25 10.40 9.23
CA ARG A 235 -9.18 9.63 8.54
C ARG A 235 -9.16 8.15 8.94
N SER A 236 -9.65 7.86 10.14
CA SER A 236 -9.81 6.52 10.71
C SER A 236 -10.85 5.68 9.97
N GLN A 237 -11.84 6.30 9.31
CA GLN A 237 -12.94 5.59 8.68
C GLN A 237 -12.56 4.98 7.32
N ALA A 238 -11.75 5.64 6.50
CA ALA A 238 -11.39 5.10 5.18
C ALA A 238 -10.47 3.87 5.28
N ILE A 239 -9.50 3.89 6.21
CA ILE A 239 -8.62 2.74 6.47
C ILE A 239 -9.36 1.64 7.25
N ARG A 240 -10.26 2.00 8.20
CA ARG A 240 -11.14 1.02 8.84
C ARG A 240 -12.12 0.37 7.86
N LEU A 241 -12.60 1.07 6.83
CA LEU A 241 -13.51 0.49 5.83
C LEU A 241 -12.80 -0.57 4.99
N VAL A 242 -11.55 -0.30 4.58
CA VAL A 242 -10.71 -1.27 3.84
C VAL A 242 -10.30 -2.46 4.73
N LEU A 243 -9.99 -2.23 6.01
CA LEU A 243 -9.64 -3.31 6.95
C LEU A 243 -10.85 -4.11 7.47
N HIS A 244 -12.03 -3.49 7.57
CA HIS A 244 -13.27 -4.17 7.96
C HIS A 244 -13.82 -5.04 6.82
N ALA A 245 -13.59 -4.65 5.56
CA ALA A 245 -13.87 -5.50 4.40
C ALA A 245 -12.95 -6.74 4.33
N ALA A 246 -11.73 -6.66 4.89
CA ALA A 246 -10.77 -7.77 4.92
C ALA A 246 -10.98 -8.76 6.09
N ARG A 247 -11.75 -8.39 7.13
CA ARG A 247 -12.05 -9.23 8.30
C ARG A 247 -13.49 -9.71 8.30
N GLY A 248 -13.84 -10.57 7.35
CA GLY A 248 -15.06 -11.37 7.42
C GLY A 248 -14.97 -12.40 8.55
N GLY A 249 -15.50 -12.06 9.73
CA GLY A 249 -15.56 -12.96 10.89
C GLY A 249 -16.69 -12.58 11.84
N ARG A 250 -17.79 -13.33 11.74
CA ARG A 250 -18.98 -13.46 12.62
C ARG A 250 -19.02 -12.58 13.87
N LEU A 251 -20.16 -11.90 14.08
CA LEU A 251 -20.72 -11.74 15.41
C LEU A 251 -22.20 -12.14 15.41
N HIS A 252 -22.48 -13.14 16.24
CA HIS A 252 -23.81 -13.58 16.67
C HIS A 252 -24.48 -12.51 17.54
N GLY A 253 -25.80 -12.41 17.36
CA GLY A 253 -26.84 -12.34 18.39
C GLY A 253 -26.59 -11.58 19.70
N GLY A 254 -27.40 -10.54 19.89
CA GLY A 254 -27.69 -9.87 21.15
C GLY A 254 -28.72 -8.78 20.88
#